data_AF-A0A8B7IJQ3-F1
#
_entry.id   AF-A0A8B7IJQ3-F1
#
_cell.length_a   1.000
_cell.length_b   1.000
_cell.length_c   1.000
_cell.angle_alpha   90.00
_cell.angle_beta   90.00
_cell.angle_gamma   90.00
#
_symmetry.space_group_name_H-M   'P 1'
#
loop_
_entity.id
_entity.type
_entity.pdbx_description
1 polymer ?
#
loop_
_entity_poly.entity_id
_entity_poly.type
_entity_poly.pdbx_seq_one_letter_code
_entity_poly.pdbx_strand_id
1 'polypeptide(L)'
;MTQWERLWFLILTSSFFLTLVWFYFWWEVHNDYNEINWFLYNRMGYWSDWSIPILVTTAAGFTYITVLLILALCHIAVGQQMNLHWLHKIGLMTTLITTVVTMSSIAQLWDDEWEMVFISLQ
;
A
#
# COMPACT_ATOMS: atom_id res chain seq x y z
N MET A 1 -9.93 -26.91 2.27
CA MET A 1 -8.78 -25.98 2.18
C MET A 1 -7.50 -26.74 2.46
N THR A 2 -6.64 -26.82 1.46
CA THR A 2 -5.27 -27.32 1.62
C THR A 2 -4.43 -26.34 2.47
N GLN A 3 -3.30 -26.79 3.02
CA GLN A 3 -2.40 -25.91 3.80
C GLN A 3 -1.93 -24.69 2.98
N TRP A 4 -1.65 -24.89 1.69
CA TRP A 4 -1.23 -23.84 0.77
C TRP A 4 -2.30 -22.77 0.55
N GLU A 5 -3.57 -23.15 0.49
CA GLU A 5 -4.67 -22.20 0.33
C GLU A 5 -4.90 -21.36 1.58
N ARG A 6 -4.72 -21.96 2.76
CA ARG A 6 -4.77 -21.21 4.02
C ARG A 6 -3.65 -20.17 4.06
N LEU A 7 -2.45 -20.53 3.61
CA LEU A 7 -1.34 -19.59 3.53
C LEU A 7 -1.65 -18.42 2.57
N TRP A 8 -2.13 -18.70 1.36
CA TRP A 8 -2.51 -17.66 0.41
C TRP A 8 -3.64 -16.76 0.92
N PHE A 9 -4.61 -17.33 1.63
CA PHE A 9 -5.68 -16.56 2.26
C PHE A 9 -5.15 -15.64 3.38
N LEU A 10 -4.23 -16.14 4.21
CA LEU A 10 -3.59 -15.34 5.25
C LEU A 10 -2.78 -14.19 4.65
N ILE A 11 -2.02 -14.45 3.58
CA ILE A 11 -1.28 -13.41 2.85
C ILE A 11 -2.26 -12.37 2.31
N LEU A 12 -3.32 -12.79 1.61
CA LEU A 12 -4.34 -11.89 1.06
C LEU A 12 -5.00 -11.03 2.14
N THR A 13 -5.36 -11.64 3.27
CA THR A 13 -5.96 -10.94 4.41
C THR A 13 -4.98 -9.94 5.03
N SER A 14 -3.72 -10.32 5.18
CA SER A 14 -2.67 -9.43 5.69
C SER A 14 -2.42 -8.26 4.74
N SER A 15 -2.37 -8.52 3.43
CA SER A 15 -2.27 -7.49 2.39
C SER A 15 -3.46 -6.54 2.41
N PHE A 16 -4.66 -7.02 2.69
CA PHE A 16 -5.85 -6.16 2.83
C PHE A 16 -5.66 -5.18 3.99
N PHE A 17 -5.28 -5.64 5.18
CA PHE A 17 -5.05 -4.75 6.31
C PHE A 17 -3.90 -3.77 6.07
N LEU A 18 -2.81 -4.23 5.46
CA LEU A 18 -1.67 -3.36 5.12
C LEU A 18 -2.08 -2.25 4.15
N THR A 19 -2.74 -2.62 3.05
CA THR A 19 -3.19 -1.65 2.04
C THR A 19 -4.30 -0.73 2.57
N LEU A 20 -5.14 -1.20 3.51
CA LEU A 20 -6.12 -0.37 4.20
C LEU A 20 -5.44 0.70 5.06
N VAL A 21 -4.46 0.31 5.88
CA VAL A 21 -3.67 1.25 6.69
C VAL A 21 -2.95 2.26 5.79
N TRP A 22 -2.35 1.79 4.70
CA TRP A 22 -1.65 2.65 3.75
C TRP A 22 -2.59 3.63 3.05
N PHE A 23 -3.75 3.16 2.59
CA PHE A 23 -4.76 4.03 1.99
C PHE A 23 -5.30 5.04 2.98
N TYR A 24 -5.54 4.62 4.22
CA TYR A 24 -5.98 5.52 5.30
C TYR A 24 -4.95 6.61 5.59
N PHE A 25 -3.66 6.27 5.65
CA PHE A 25 -2.58 7.25 5.80
C PHE A 25 -2.64 8.31 4.69
N TRP A 26 -2.71 7.88 3.42
CA TRP A 26 -2.79 8.82 2.30
C TRP A 26 -4.07 9.64 2.28
N TRP A 27 -5.17 9.10 2.80
CA TRP A 27 -6.42 9.83 2.96
C TRP A 27 -6.33 10.90 4.06
N GLU A 28 -5.63 10.61 5.15
CA GLU A 28 -5.44 11.55 6.27
C GLU A 28 -4.56 12.73 5.85
N VAL A 29 -3.42 12.45 5.22
CA VAL A 29 -2.46 13.48 4.78
C VAL A 29 -2.96 14.25 3.54
N HIS A 30 -4.19 13.98 3.07
CA HIS A 30 -4.81 14.66 1.93
C HIS A 30 -4.80 16.19 2.03
N ASN A 31 -4.99 16.72 3.24
CA ASN A 31 -4.98 18.16 3.47
C ASN A 31 -3.57 18.77 3.36
N ASP A 32 -2.53 17.96 3.53
CA ASP A 32 -1.12 18.37 3.60
C ASP A 32 -0.32 17.93 2.37
N TYR A 33 -0.99 17.55 1.27
CA TYR A 33 -0.34 17.14 0.02
C TYR A 33 0.62 18.20 -0.55
N ASN A 34 0.43 19.47 -0.23
CA ASN A 34 1.36 20.52 -0.63
C ASN A 34 2.75 20.33 -0.01
N GLU A 35 2.84 19.87 1.23
CA GLU A 35 4.11 19.59 1.90
C GLU A 35 4.82 18.40 1.25
N ILE A 36 4.07 17.32 0.95
CA ILE A 36 4.59 16.16 0.23
C ILE A 36 5.05 16.54 -1.19
N ASN A 37 4.27 17.33 -1.92
CA ASN A 37 4.62 17.78 -3.27
C ASN A 37 5.87 18.66 -3.25
N TRP A 38 6.02 19.52 -2.24
CA TRP A 38 7.22 20.34 -2.03
C TRP A 38 8.45 19.48 -1.72
N PHE A 39 8.30 18.47 -0.87
CA PHE A 39 9.36 17.50 -0.61
C PHE A 39 9.82 16.81 -1.91
N LEU A 40 8.87 16.30 -2.69
CA LEU A 40 9.17 15.61 -3.95
C LEU A 40 9.74 16.55 -5.00
N TYR A 41 9.32 17.82 -5.02
CA TYR A 41 9.92 18.87 -5.84
C TYR A 41 11.41 19.03 -5.54
N ASN A 42 11.78 19.18 -4.27
CA ASN A 42 13.17 19.33 -3.86
C ASN A 42 14.03 18.13 -4.28
N ARG A 43 13.46 16.93 -4.32
CA ARG A 43 14.16 15.70 -4.70
C ARG A 43 14.24 15.48 -6.21
N MET A 44 13.16 15.77 -6.95
CA MET A 44 13.08 15.52 -8.40
C MET A 44 13.55 16.70 -9.26
N GLY A 45 13.59 17.91 -8.70
CA GLY A 45 13.99 19.14 -9.38
C GLY A 45 12.91 19.76 -10.28
N TYR A 46 11.68 19.23 -10.28
CA TYR A 46 10.54 19.78 -11.00
C TYR A 46 9.23 19.58 -10.26
N TRP A 47 8.31 20.54 -10.42
CA TRP A 47 7.05 20.56 -9.69
C TRP A 47 6.03 19.68 -10.40
N SER A 48 5.39 18.79 -9.64
CA SER A 48 4.26 18.00 -10.09
C SER A 48 3.44 17.57 -8.89
N ASP A 49 2.14 17.35 -9.09
CA ASP A 49 1.20 16.96 -8.04
C ASP A 49 1.31 15.47 -7.69
N TRP A 50 2.52 15.00 -7.37
CA TRP A 50 2.86 13.59 -7.16
C TRP A 50 2.02 12.88 -6.11
N SER A 51 1.54 13.60 -5.10
CA SER A 51 0.64 13.05 -4.08
C SER A 51 -0.66 12.48 -4.68
N ILE A 52 -1.18 13.09 -5.76
CA ILE A 52 -2.42 12.65 -6.41
C ILE A 52 -2.24 11.30 -7.12
N PRO A 53 -1.25 11.09 -8.03
CA PRO A 53 -0.95 9.78 -8.58
C PRO A 53 -0.65 8.71 -7.52
N ILE A 54 0.02 9.08 -6.41
CA ILE A 54 0.30 8.12 -5.33
C ILE A 54 -0.99 7.69 -4.62
N LEU A 55 -1.89 8.63 -4.29
CA LEU A 55 -3.20 8.32 -3.73
C LEU A 55 -4.00 7.43 -4.69
N VAL A 56 -4.08 7.80 -5.97
CA VAL A 56 -4.82 7.03 -6.99
C VAL A 56 -4.27 5.61 -7.12
N THR A 57 -2.94 5.46 -7.15
CA THR A 57 -2.29 4.15 -7.23
C THR A 57 -2.56 3.32 -5.97
N THR A 58 -2.51 3.96 -4.80
CA THR A 58 -2.80 3.31 -3.51
C THR A 58 -4.27 2.87 -3.44
N ALA A 59 -5.20 3.72 -3.87
CA ALA A 59 -6.63 3.42 -3.93
C ALA A 59 -6.94 2.26 -4.89
N ALA A 60 -6.30 2.25 -6.07
CA ALA A 60 -6.42 1.16 -7.04
C ALA A 60 -5.88 -0.16 -6.48
N GLY A 61 -4.71 -0.13 -5.83
CA GLY A 61 -4.13 -1.30 -5.16
C GLY A 61 -5.04 -1.84 -4.05
N PHE A 62 -5.54 -0.97 -3.17
CA PHE A 62 -6.49 -1.35 -2.11
C PHE A 62 -7.78 -1.95 -2.67
N THR A 63 -8.34 -1.34 -3.72
CA THR A 63 -9.55 -1.83 -4.38
C THR A 63 -9.31 -3.22 -4.98
N TYR A 64 -8.19 -3.43 -5.66
CA TYR A 64 -7.81 -4.72 -6.23
C TYR A 64 -7.73 -5.81 -5.15
N ILE A 65 -7.05 -5.54 -4.03
CA ILE A 65 -6.93 -6.48 -2.91
C ILE A 65 -8.30 -6.77 -2.27
N THR A 66 -9.13 -5.75 -2.11
CA THR A 66 -10.49 -5.88 -1.57
C THR A 66 -11.36 -6.77 -2.45
N VAL A 67 -11.32 -6.57 -3.77
CA VAL A 67 -12.05 -7.41 -4.73
C VAL A 67 -11.57 -8.86 -4.66
N LEU A 68 -10.25 -9.10 -4.61
CA LEU A 68 -9.71 -10.45 -4.45
C LEU A 68 -10.16 -11.10 -3.14
N LEU A 69 -10.20 -10.35 -2.04
CA LEU A 69 -10.65 -10.85 -0.75
C LEU A 69 -12.14 -11.22 -0.79
N ILE A 70 -12.99 -10.38 -1.39
CA ILE A 70 -14.42 -10.67 -1.58
C ILE A 70 -14.58 -11.95 -2.41
N LEU A 71 -13.88 -12.07 -3.54
CA LEU A 71 -13.93 -13.27 -4.38
C LEU A 71 -13.50 -14.52 -3.60
N ALA A 72 -12.43 -14.44 -2.81
CA ALA A 72 -11.97 -15.54 -1.98
C ALA A 72 -13.02 -15.95 -0.93
N LEU A 73 -13.67 -14.99 -0.28
CA LEU A 73 -14.76 -15.23 0.67
C LEU A 73 -15.99 -15.85 -0.01
N CYS A 74 -16.35 -15.39 -1.21
CA CYS A 74 -17.44 -15.98 -2.00
C CYS A 74 -17.17 -17.44 -2.34
N HIS A 75 -15.95 -17.79 -2.77
CA HIS A 75 -15.59 -19.20 -3.02
C HIS A 75 -15.73 -20.06 -1.77
N ILE A 76 -15.25 -19.58 -0.62
CA ILE A 76 -15.37 -20.27 0.67
C ILE A 76 -16.85 -20.46 1.05
N ALA A 77 -17.67 -19.42 0.89
CA ALA A 77 -19.10 -19.46 1.22
C ALA A 77 -19.89 -20.47 0.35
N VAL A 78 -19.50 -20.62 -0.92
CA VAL A 78 -20.08 -21.60 -1.85
C VAL A 78 -19.51 -23.01 -1.61
N GLY A 79 -18.54 -23.17 -0.71
CA GLY A 79 -17.86 -24.44 -0.45
C GLY A 79 -16.87 -24.84 -1.55
N GLN A 80 -16.56 -23.93 -2.47
CA GLN A 80 -15.52 -24.13 -3.47
C GLN A 80 -14.14 -23.88 -2.90
N GLN A 81 -13.19 -24.63 -3.42
CA GLN A 81 -11.78 -24.48 -3.09
C GLN A 81 -11.24 -23.18 -3.69
N MET A 82 -10.55 -22.37 -2.87
CA MET A 82 -9.98 -21.10 -3.29
C MET A 82 -8.79 -21.33 -4.22
N ASN A 83 -9.06 -21.40 -5.52
CA ASN A 83 -8.03 -21.53 -6.52
C ASN A 83 -7.69 -20.17 -7.12
N LEU A 84 -6.91 -19.36 -6.39
CA LEU A 84 -6.39 -18.12 -6.95
C LEU A 84 -5.52 -18.44 -8.17
N HIS A 85 -5.93 -17.91 -9.32
CA HIS A 85 -5.15 -18.01 -10.54
C HIS A 85 -3.75 -17.44 -10.31
N TRP A 86 -2.74 -18.02 -10.95
CA TRP A 86 -1.34 -17.64 -10.77
C TRP A 86 -1.10 -16.14 -11.06
N LEU A 87 -1.86 -15.56 -12.01
CA LEU A 87 -1.84 -14.12 -12.27
C LEU A 87 -2.23 -13.28 -11.05
N HIS A 88 -3.27 -13.68 -10.31
CA HIS A 88 -3.69 -12.96 -9.09
C HIS A 88 -2.70 -13.14 -7.95
N LYS A 89 -2.01 -14.28 -7.88
CA LYS A 89 -0.92 -14.49 -6.91
C LYS A 89 0.25 -13.55 -7.18
N ILE A 90 0.64 -13.40 -8.45
CA ILE A 90 1.68 -12.45 -8.84
C ILE A 90 1.24 -11.03 -8.51
N GLY A 91 0.01 -10.64 -8.89
CA GLY A 91 -0.54 -9.32 -8.59
C GLY A 91 -0.55 -9.02 -7.07
N LEU A 92 -1.02 -9.98 -6.26
CA LEU A 92 -1.00 -9.88 -4.80
C LEU A 92 0.40 -9.64 -4.25
N MET A 93 1.39 -10.44 -4.68
CA MET A 93 2.77 -10.32 -4.20
C MET A 93 3.41 -9.00 -4.64
N THR A 94 3.18 -8.58 -5.89
CA THR A 94 3.67 -7.29 -6.39
C THR A 94 3.09 -6.12 -5.60
N THR A 95 1.77 -6.11 -5.35
CA THR A 95 1.12 -5.07 -4.55
C THR A 95 1.66 -5.07 -3.12
N LEU A 96 1.81 -6.23 -2.50
CA LEU A 96 2.34 -6.36 -1.14
C LEU A 96 3.77 -5.82 -1.04
N ILE A 97 4.69 -6.26 -1.91
CA ILE A 97 6.09 -5.83 -1.90
C ILE A 97 6.17 -4.33 -2.15
N THR A 98 5.44 -3.82 -3.14
CA THR A 98 5.44 -2.39 -3.47
C THR A 98 4.96 -1.57 -2.27
N THR A 99 3.86 -1.98 -1.63
CA THR A 99 3.31 -1.30 -0.45
C THR A 99 4.32 -1.27 0.70
N VAL A 100 4.97 -2.40 1.00
CA VAL A 100 5.99 -2.47 2.06
C VAL A 100 7.19 -1.58 1.75
N VAL A 101 7.69 -1.60 0.50
CA VAL A 101 8.82 -0.78 0.08
C VAL A 101 8.47 0.71 0.17
N THR A 102 7.29 1.11 -0.32
CA THR A 102 6.87 2.52 -0.26
C THR A 102 6.64 2.98 1.17
N MET A 103 5.99 2.16 2.01
CA MET A 103 5.81 2.46 3.44
C MET A 103 7.16 2.65 4.14
N SER A 104 8.10 1.73 3.90
CA SER A 104 9.45 1.81 4.49
C SER A 104 10.21 3.04 4.01
N SER A 105 10.05 3.41 2.74
CA SER A 105 10.70 4.59 2.16
C SER A 105 10.17 5.90 2.77
N ILE A 106 8.85 5.99 3.01
CA ILE A 106 8.25 7.16 3.67
C ILE A 106 8.63 7.21 5.15
N ALA A 107 8.66 6.07 5.84
CA ALA A 107 9.08 6.02 7.24
C ALA A 107 10.53 6.48 7.42
N GLN A 108 11.45 5.96 6.61
CA GLN A 108 12.86 6.40 6.62
C GLN A 108 12.99 7.89 6.32
N LEU A 109 12.19 8.39 5.38
CA LEU A 109 12.22 9.80 5.03
C LEU A 109 11.79 10.70 6.19
N TRP A 110 10.73 10.31 6.88
CA TRP A 110 10.22 11.05 8.03
C TRP A 110 11.25 11.07 9.16
N ASP A 111 11.94 9.95 9.41
CA ASP A 111 13.04 9.87 10.38
C ASP A 111 14.19 10.83 10.02
N ASP A 112 14.61 10.87 8.74
CA ASP A 112 15.64 11.79 8.26
C ASP A 112 15.26 13.28 8.46
N GLU A 113 13.98 13.63 8.26
CA GLU A 113 13.49 15.00 8.49
C GLU A 113 13.56 15.41 9.97
N TRP A 114 13.18 14.52 10.89
CA TRP A 114 13.29 14.81 12.33
C TRP A 114 14.73 15.04 12.75
N GLU A 115 15.67 14.22 12.26
CA GLU A 115 17.10 14.40 12.57
C GLU A 115 17.61 15.77 12.12
N MET A 116 17.24 16.22 10.91
CA MET A 116 17.62 17.53 10.40
C MET A 116 17.05 18.69 11.23
N VAL A 117 15.79 18.58 11.66
CA VAL A 117 15.17 19.57 12.55
C VAL A 117 15.92 19.65 13.87
N PHE A 118 16.26 18.50 14.49
CA PHE A 118 17.03 18.49 15.74
C PHE A 118 18.41 19.12 15.58
N ILE A 119 19.12 18.84 14.49
CA ILE A 119 20.43 19.44 14.22
C ILE A 119 20.32 20.96 14.04
N SER A 120 19.26 21.45 13.38
CA SER A 120 19.08 22.89 13.14
C SER A 120 18.79 23.71 14.39
N LEU A 121 18.34 23.07 15.47
CA LEU A 121 18.00 23.70 16.76
C LEU A 121 19.18 23.74 17.74
N GLN A 122 20.31 23.07 17.43
CA GLN A 122 21.53 23.04 18.24
C GLN A 122 22.46 24.21 17.91
#